data_AF-A0A2A6RNA2-F1
#
_entry.id   AF-A0A2A6RNA2-F1
#
_cell.length_a   1.000
_cell.length_b   1.000
_cell.length_c   1.000
_cell.angle_alpha   90.00
_cell.angle_beta   90.00
_cell.angle_gamma   90.00
#
_symmetry.space_group_name_H-M   'P 1'
#
loop_
_entity.id
_entity.type
_entity.pdbx_description
1 polymer ?
#
loop_
_entity_poly.entity_id
_entity_poly.type
_entity_poly.pdbx_seq_one_letter_code
_entity_poly.pdbx_strand_id
1 'polypeptide(L)'
;MKRLAITIAYPKSAQVRLTDARDAGHVTVNAFHFDLRPGALQAVTPALQDGVNILRFVVTTQRFREKVFNLDLDRPQWIGRFEFYINEQLVSIFEDQGLALLGGGSYLIAQLELSLYHPIVVPTLPELVNRIRRIPGMTDTVPKDVGRAIVHTSFANQLTIRTWKNRFGVDFVYVCDGDNTCQYAGYVGWVHAAGLRRTLLALREAYTVACP
;
A
#
# COMPACT_ATOMS: atom_id res chain seq x y z
N MET A 1 16.75 -4.22 -23.63
CA MET A 1 15.96 -4.63 -22.45
C MET A 1 15.77 -3.44 -21.53
N LYS A 2 14.52 -2.99 -21.31
CA LYS A 2 14.22 -1.86 -20.42
C LYS A 2 14.11 -2.35 -18.98
N ARG A 3 14.84 -1.70 -18.07
CA ARG A 3 14.71 -1.88 -16.62
C ARG A 3 14.24 -0.56 -16.01
N LEU A 4 13.23 -0.63 -15.15
CA LEU A 4 12.70 0.52 -14.43
C LEU A 4 12.63 0.18 -12.95
N ALA A 5 12.97 1.14 -12.09
CA ALA A 5 12.82 1.02 -10.65
C ALA A 5 11.87 2.11 -10.16
N ILE A 6 10.88 1.74 -9.36
CA ILE A 6 9.87 2.63 -8.80
C ILE A 6 9.71 2.33 -7.32
N THR A 7 9.65 3.36 -6.48
CA THR A 7 9.35 3.23 -5.05
C THR A 7 8.04 3.95 -4.75
N ILE A 8 7.07 3.25 -4.16
CA ILE A 8 5.75 3.81 -3.79
C ILE A 8 5.26 3.28 -2.45
N ALA A 9 4.33 4.03 -1.84
CA ALA A 9 3.56 3.52 -0.72
C ALA A 9 2.71 2.31 -1.16
N TYR A 10 2.45 1.37 -0.24
CA TYR A 10 1.67 0.17 -0.54
C TYR A 10 0.33 0.53 -1.20
N PRO A 11 0.08 0.10 -2.45
CA PRO A 11 -1.05 0.59 -3.23
C PRO A 11 -2.35 -0.14 -2.85
N LYS A 12 -3.49 0.54 -3.02
CA LYS A 12 -4.81 -0.11 -2.88
C LYS A 12 -5.11 -1.02 -4.06
N SER A 13 -4.62 -0.65 -5.25
CA SER A 13 -4.71 -1.47 -6.44
C SER A 13 -3.47 -1.32 -7.32
N ALA A 14 -3.12 -2.42 -7.97
CA ALA A 14 -2.05 -2.53 -8.95
C ALA A 14 -2.52 -3.46 -10.06
N GLN A 15 -2.49 -2.98 -11.29
CA GLN A 15 -3.05 -3.67 -12.45
C GLN A 15 -2.10 -3.57 -13.63
N VAL A 16 -2.14 -4.58 -14.49
CA VAL A 16 -1.41 -4.62 -15.74
C VAL A 16 -2.41 -4.82 -16.87
N ARG A 17 -2.21 -4.10 -17.97
CA ARG A 17 -2.94 -4.33 -19.22
C ARG A 17 -1.95 -4.63 -20.33
N LEU A 18 -2.24 -5.65 -21.11
CA LEU A 18 -1.59 -5.87 -22.39
C LEU A 18 -2.43 -5.16 -23.45
N THR A 19 -1.93 -4.09 -24.06
CA THR A 19 -2.71 -3.35 -25.08
C THR A 19 -2.48 -3.85 -26.48
N ASP A 20 -1.28 -4.34 -26.76
CA ASP A 20 -0.92 -4.87 -28.07
C ASP A 20 0.00 -6.08 -27.91
N ALA A 21 -0.45 -7.22 -28.42
CA ALA A 21 0.35 -8.42 -28.60
C ALA A 21 -0.22 -9.23 -29.75
N ARG A 22 0.69 -9.74 -30.59
CA ARG A 22 0.32 -10.58 -31.73
C ARG A 22 -0.14 -11.98 -31.32
N ASP A 23 0.48 -12.53 -30.28
CA ASP A 23 0.26 -13.90 -29.83
C ASP A 23 -0.31 -13.90 -28.40
N ALA A 24 0.54 -14.17 -27.38
CA ALA A 24 0.14 -14.16 -25.98
C ALA A 24 1.10 -13.28 -25.15
N GLY A 25 0.60 -12.63 -24.12
CA GLY A 25 1.42 -11.93 -23.14
C GLY A 25 1.12 -12.43 -21.74
N HIS A 26 2.13 -12.40 -20.88
CA HIS A 26 1.96 -12.63 -19.46
C HIS A 26 2.83 -11.67 -18.66
N VAL A 27 2.49 -11.51 -17.39
CA VAL A 27 3.34 -10.84 -16.42
C VAL A 27 3.65 -11.80 -15.29
N THR A 28 4.90 -11.84 -14.86
CA THR A 28 5.26 -12.48 -13.59
C THR A 28 5.48 -11.41 -12.55
N VAL A 29 4.97 -11.62 -11.34
CA VAL A 29 5.20 -10.77 -10.17
C VAL A 29 5.79 -11.65 -9.09
N ASN A 30 7.08 -11.49 -8.83
CA ASN A 30 7.85 -12.42 -7.98
C ASN A 30 7.74 -13.86 -8.51
N ALA A 31 7.09 -14.76 -7.76
CA ALA A 31 6.83 -16.14 -8.15
C ALA A 31 5.45 -16.37 -8.80
N PHE A 32 4.59 -15.34 -8.83
CA PHE A 32 3.23 -15.46 -9.36
C PHE A 32 3.21 -15.19 -10.86
N HIS A 33 2.43 -15.98 -11.59
CA HIS A 33 2.26 -15.88 -13.04
C HIS A 33 0.85 -15.43 -13.37
N PHE A 34 0.73 -14.46 -14.29
CA PHE A 34 -0.55 -13.92 -14.74
C PHE A 34 -0.58 -13.88 -16.26
N ASP A 35 -1.43 -14.72 -16.86
CA ASP A 35 -1.72 -14.63 -18.28
C ASP A 35 -2.57 -13.40 -18.58
N LEU A 36 -2.21 -12.67 -19.63
CA LEU A 36 -2.91 -11.47 -20.05
C LEU A 36 -3.63 -11.70 -21.37
N ARG A 37 -4.88 -11.28 -21.41
CA ARG A 37 -5.63 -11.15 -22.66
C ARG A 37 -5.46 -9.72 -23.19
N PRO A 38 -5.17 -9.51 -24.48
CA PRO A 38 -5.12 -8.17 -25.05
C PRO A 38 -6.38 -7.35 -24.72
N GLY A 39 -6.18 -6.11 -24.27
CA GLY A 39 -7.23 -5.19 -23.82
C GLY A 39 -7.72 -5.38 -22.38
N ALA A 40 -7.50 -6.55 -21.75
CA ALA A 40 -7.99 -6.83 -20.40
C ALA A 40 -7.06 -6.23 -19.33
N LEU A 41 -7.66 -5.65 -18.28
CA LEU A 41 -6.95 -5.26 -17.05
C LEU A 41 -6.88 -6.47 -16.11
N GLN A 42 -5.66 -6.86 -15.75
CA GLN A 42 -5.38 -7.93 -14.82
C GLN A 42 -4.88 -7.35 -13.50
N ALA A 43 -5.58 -7.65 -12.41
CA ALA A 43 -5.13 -7.30 -11.08
C ALA A 43 -3.91 -8.15 -10.69
N VAL A 44 -2.86 -7.48 -10.23
CA VAL A 44 -1.63 -8.11 -9.71
C VAL A 44 -1.38 -7.77 -8.24
N THR A 45 -2.25 -6.95 -7.64
CA THR A 45 -2.18 -6.53 -6.22
C THR A 45 -2.00 -7.70 -5.25
N PRO A 46 -2.73 -8.82 -5.38
CA PRO A 46 -2.59 -9.94 -4.44
C PRO A 46 -1.21 -10.62 -4.44
N ALA A 47 -0.39 -10.40 -5.48
CA ALA A 47 0.97 -10.95 -5.57
C ALA A 47 2.06 -10.01 -5.04
N LEU A 48 1.69 -8.80 -4.63
CA LEU A 48 2.63 -7.81 -4.10
C LEU A 48 2.96 -8.10 -2.63
N GLN A 49 4.24 -7.99 -2.31
CA GLN A 49 4.80 -8.17 -0.98
C GLN A 49 5.45 -6.88 -0.48
N ASP A 50 5.67 -6.78 0.82
CA ASP A 50 6.46 -5.68 1.37
C ASP A 50 7.89 -5.69 0.85
N GLY A 51 8.45 -4.49 0.64
CA GLY A 51 9.79 -4.34 0.07
C GLY A 51 9.79 -4.48 -1.46
N VAL A 52 10.82 -5.12 -2.00
CA VAL A 52 11.09 -5.12 -3.44
C VAL A 52 10.31 -6.23 -4.14
N ASN A 53 9.48 -5.85 -5.11
CA ASN A 53 8.77 -6.75 -6.01
C ASN A 53 9.37 -6.69 -7.41
N ILE A 54 9.55 -7.83 -8.06
CA ILE A 54 10.06 -7.88 -9.43
C ILE A 54 8.92 -8.27 -10.37
N LEU A 55 8.55 -7.35 -11.25
CA LEU A 55 7.59 -7.58 -12.31
C LEU A 55 8.34 -7.79 -13.63
N ARG A 56 8.01 -8.85 -14.37
CA ARG A 56 8.54 -9.12 -15.70
C ARG A 56 7.43 -9.24 -16.71
N PHE A 57 7.49 -8.42 -17.75
CA PHE A 57 6.50 -8.36 -18.82
C PHE A 57 7.01 -9.14 -20.02
N VAL A 58 6.29 -10.17 -20.43
CA VAL A 58 6.78 -11.15 -21.41
C VAL A 58 5.74 -11.38 -22.48
N VAL A 59 6.16 -11.33 -23.74
CA VAL A 59 5.37 -11.83 -24.87
C VAL A 59 5.87 -13.21 -25.23
N THR A 60 4.95 -14.14 -25.44
CA THR A 60 5.27 -15.49 -25.91
C THR A 60 4.69 -15.66 -27.29
N THR A 61 5.55 -15.99 -28.25
CA THR A 61 5.13 -16.33 -29.61
C THR A 61 4.94 -17.83 -29.75
N GLN A 62 3.93 -18.24 -30.50
CA GLN A 62 3.73 -19.66 -30.76
C GLN A 62 4.77 -20.18 -31.77
N ARG A 63 5.13 -21.46 -31.62
CA ARG A 63 5.86 -22.21 -32.65
C ARG A 63 5.01 -22.23 -33.91
N PHE A 64 5.41 -21.46 -34.92
CA PHE A 64 4.84 -21.55 -36.27
C PHE A 64 5.11 -22.96 -36.80
N ARG A 65 4.12 -23.85 -36.70
CA ARG A 65 4.19 -25.20 -37.27
C ARG A 65 4.10 -25.21 -38.80
N GLU A 66 3.78 -24.09 -39.45
CA GLU A 66 3.43 -24.05 -40.88
C GLU A 66 4.23 -23.08 -41.77
N LYS A 67 5.20 -22.32 -41.26
CA LYS A 67 6.00 -21.41 -42.10
C LYS A 67 7.50 -21.64 -41.93
N VAL A 68 7.98 -22.77 -42.44
CA VAL A 68 9.42 -23.07 -42.50
C VAL A 68 10.17 -22.17 -43.50
N PHE A 69 9.49 -21.39 -44.36
CA PHE A 69 10.18 -20.66 -45.45
C PHE A 69 9.72 -19.23 -45.77
N ASN A 70 8.88 -18.57 -44.96
CA ASN A 70 8.53 -17.15 -45.14
C ASN A 70 9.06 -16.30 -43.98
N LEU A 71 10.38 -16.12 -43.94
CA LEU A 71 11.04 -15.09 -43.12
C LEU A 71 10.78 -13.72 -43.77
N ASP A 72 9.59 -13.17 -43.53
CA ASP A 72 9.36 -11.75 -43.76
C ASP A 72 10.16 -10.97 -42.70
N LEU A 73 11.41 -10.62 -43.06
CA LEU A 73 12.33 -9.86 -42.22
C LEU A 73 11.95 -8.37 -42.16
N ASP A 74 11.04 -7.93 -43.03
CA ASP A 74 10.63 -6.53 -43.12
C ASP A 74 9.55 -6.17 -42.10
N ARG A 75 8.99 -7.16 -41.38
CA ARG A 75 7.97 -6.93 -40.33
C ARG A 75 8.38 -7.55 -38.99
N PRO A 76 8.18 -6.84 -37.87
CA PRO A 76 8.36 -7.40 -36.55
C PRO A 76 7.44 -8.61 -36.37
N GLN A 77 8.02 -9.72 -35.92
CA GLN A 77 7.29 -10.97 -35.75
C GLN A 77 6.54 -11.00 -34.43
N TRP A 78 7.03 -10.26 -33.44
CA TRP A 78 6.34 -10.01 -32.18
C TRP A 78 6.34 -8.53 -31.82
N ILE A 79 5.27 -8.12 -31.15
CA ILE A 79 5.06 -6.79 -30.58
C ILE A 79 4.50 -7.04 -29.18
N GLY A 80 4.95 -6.25 -28.21
CA GLY A 80 4.44 -6.29 -26.86
C GLY A 80 4.34 -4.89 -26.28
N ARG A 81 3.11 -4.43 -26.04
CA ARG A 81 2.84 -3.17 -25.33
C ARG A 81 2.04 -3.45 -24.06
N PHE A 82 2.66 -3.16 -22.93
CA PHE A 82 2.10 -3.32 -21.60
C PHE A 82 1.95 -1.96 -20.93
N GLU A 83 0.88 -1.82 -20.17
CA GLU A 83 0.59 -0.64 -19.37
C GLU A 83 0.47 -1.08 -17.92
N PHE A 84 1.14 -0.34 -17.03
CA PHE A 84 1.12 -0.60 -15.59
C PHE A 84 0.40 0.52 -14.87
N TYR A 85 -0.57 0.14 -14.05
CA TYR A 85 -1.46 1.03 -13.32
C TYR A 85 -1.31 0.83 -11.82
N ILE A 86 -1.27 1.94 -11.08
CA ILE A 86 -1.34 1.97 -9.63
C ILE A 86 -2.51 2.86 -9.24
N ASN A 87 -3.40 2.37 -8.39
CA ASN A 87 -4.61 3.08 -7.96
C ASN A 87 -5.39 3.66 -9.17
N GLU A 88 -5.53 2.85 -10.22
CA GLU A 88 -6.21 3.20 -11.49
C GLU A 88 -5.52 4.30 -12.33
N GLN A 89 -4.38 4.82 -11.89
CA GLN A 89 -3.58 5.78 -12.65
C GLN A 89 -2.48 5.07 -13.44
N LEU A 90 -2.32 5.44 -14.71
CA LEU A 90 -1.24 4.94 -15.56
C LEU A 90 0.11 5.44 -15.03
N VAL A 91 0.97 4.50 -14.63
CA VAL A 91 2.31 4.81 -14.11
C VAL A 91 3.37 4.66 -15.18
N SER A 92 3.27 3.60 -16.00
CA SER A 92 4.29 3.32 -17.00
C SER A 92 3.74 2.54 -18.19
N ILE A 93 4.39 2.70 -19.33
CA ILE A 93 4.15 1.95 -20.57
C ILE A 93 5.46 1.27 -20.96
N PHE A 94 5.40 -0.03 -21.19
CA PHE A 94 6.52 -0.84 -21.66
C PHE A 94 6.19 -1.35 -23.05
N GLU A 95 7.04 -1.00 -24.01
CA GLU A 95 6.84 -1.36 -25.41
C GLU A 95 8.17 -1.80 -26.03
N ASP A 96 8.11 -2.95 -26.71
CA ASP A 96 9.21 -3.50 -27.50
C ASP A 96 8.66 -4.38 -28.63
N GLN A 97 9.50 -4.62 -29.65
CA GLN A 97 9.17 -5.44 -30.81
C GLN A 97 10.42 -6.08 -31.40
N GLY A 98 10.26 -7.18 -32.13
CA GLY A 98 11.42 -7.85 -32.73
C GLY A 98 11.09 -9.03 -33.63
N LEU A 99 12.16 -9.68 -34.11
CA LEU A 99 12.10 -10.88 -34.93
C LEU A 99 12.10 -12.13 -34.04
N ALA A 100 11.37 -13.17 -34.44
CA ALA A 100 11.41 -14.47 -33.77
C ALA A 100 12.38 -15.40 -34.52
N LEU A 101 13.62 -15.44 -34.07
CA LEU A 101 14.61 -16.35 -34.60
C LEU A 101 14.36 -17.75 -34.02
N LEU A 102 14.28 -18.77 -34.89
CA LEU A 102 14.19 -20.20 -34.52
C LEU A 102 12.85 -20.67 -33.91
N GLY A 103 11.72 -20.32 -34.55
CA GLY A 103 10.46 -21.02 -34.29
C GLY A 103 9.74 -20.58 -33.02
N GLY A 104 9.86 -19.31 -32.65
CA GLY A 104 9.10 -18.73 -31.54
C GLY A 104 9.74 -18.93 -30.17
N GLY A 105 9.32 -18.10 -29.20
CA GLY A 105 9.95 -18.03 -27.90
C GLY A 105 9.28 -17.02 -26.97
N SER A 106 9.86 -16.86 -25.78
CA SER A 106 9.44 -15.87 -24.79
C SER A 106 10.40 -14.69 -24.80
N TYR A 107 9.86 -13.49 -25.01
CA TYR A 107 10.60 -12.24 -25.13
C TYR A 107 10.27 -11.34 -23.95
N LEU A 108 11.28 -11.05 -23.15
CA LEU A 108 11.17 -10.12 -22.03
C LEU A 108 11.17 -8.68 -22.55
N ILE A 109 10.02 -8.01 -22.45
CA ILE A 109 9.81 -6.62 -22.88
C ILE A 109 10.46 -5.67 -21.88
N ALA A 110 10.16 -5.87 -20.60
CA ALA A 110 10.67 -5.05 -19.52
C ALA A 110 10.71 -5.79 -18.19
N GLN A 111 11.59 -5.32 -17.31
CA GLN A 111 11.58 -5.65 -15.89
C GLN A 111 11.34 -4.38 -15.08
N LEU A 112 10.38 -4.42 -14.17
CA LEU A 112 10.09 -3.38 -13.20
C LEU A 112 10.43 -3.87 -11.80
N GLU A 113 11.28 -3.14 -11.12
CA GLU A 113 11.54 -3.30 -9.69
C GLU A 113 10.65 -2.31 -8.94
N LEU A 114 9.65 -2.83 -8.24
CA LEU A 114 8.65 -2.06 -7.50
C LEU A 114 8.90 -2.22 -6.01
N SER A 115 9.50 -1.20 -5.40
CA SER A 115 9.74 -1.12 -3.97
C SER A 115 8.52 -0.55 -3.26
N LEU A 116 7.88 -1.37 -2.44
CA LEU A 116 6.70 -1.01 -1.64
C LEU A 116 7.10 -0.75 -0.19
N TYR A 117 6.58 0.34 0.35
CA TYR A 117 6.71 0.66 1.77
C TYR A 117 5.36 1.00 2.38
N HIS A 118 5.18 0.68 3.65
CA HIS A 118 4.07 1.19 4.44
C HIS A 118 4.47 2.56 5.00
N PRO A 119 3.84 3.67 4.59
CA PRO A 119 4.13 4.95 5.20
C PRO A 119 3.79 4.87 6.69
N ILE A 120 4.71 5.30 7.55
CA ILE A 120 4.43 5.44 8.98
C ILE A 120 3.43 6.59 9.10
N VAL A 121 2.14 6.24 9.22
CA VAL A 121 1.11 7.23 9.49
C VAL A 121 1.22 7.58 10.97
N VAL A 122 1.61 8.81 11.28
CA VAL A 122 1.61 9.35 12.63
C VAL A 122 0.47 10.34 12.78
N PRO A 123 -0.28 10.33 13.88
CA PRO A 123 -1.33 11.31 14.09
C PRO A 123 -0.72 12.66 14.44
N THR A 124 -1.31 13.73 13.93
CA THR A 124 -1.03 15.08 14.43
C THR A 124 -1.75 15.32 15.75
N LEU A 125 -1.24 16.26 16.57
CA LEU A 125 -1.91 16.66 17.82
C LEU A 125 -3.37 17.10 17.58
N PRO A 126 -3.69 17.98 16.60
CA PRO A 126 -5.07 18.36 16.34
C PRO A 126 -5.97 17.18 15.95
N GLU A 127 -5.46 16.21 15.18
CA GLU A 127 -6.24 15.01 14.82
C GLU A 127 -6.58 14.16 16.04
N LEU A 128 -5.61 13.91 16.93
CA LEU A 128 -5.85 13.17 18.18
C LEU A 128 -6.89 13.89 19.04
N VAL A 129 -6.67 15.18 19.30
CA VAL A 129 -7.56 15.99 20.15
C VAL A 129 -8.96 16.05 19.57
N ASN A 130 -9.11 16.29 18.27
CA ASN A 130 -10.41 16.32 17.63
C ASN A 130 -11.12 14.97 17.68
N ARG A 131 -10.39 13.85 17.52
CA ARG A 131 -10.97 12.52 17.61
C ARG A 131 -11.42 12.17 19.03
N ILE A 132 -10.66 12.59 20.04
CA ILE A 132 -11.01 12.41 21.46
C ILE A 132 -12.20 13.31 21.84
N ARG A 133 -12.23 14.58 21.44
CA ARG A 133 -13.34 15.52 21.70
C ARG A 133 -14.68 15.08 21.11
N ARG A 134 -14.67 14.32 20.02
CA ARG A 134 -15.90 13.77 19.40
C ARG A 134 -16.54 12.62 20.19
N ILE A 135 -15.88 12.12 21.23
CA ILE A 135 -16.45 11.08 22.09
C ILE A 135 -17.64 11.68 22.84
N PRO A 136 -18.85 11.06 22.78
CA PRO A 136 -20.00 11.54 23.54
C PRO A 136 -19.67 11.70 25.02
N GLY A 137 -20.06 12.83 25.61
CA GLY A 137 -19.79 13.15 27.01
C GLY A 137 -18.32 13.46 27.36
N MET A 138 -17.46 13.66 26.35
CA MET A 138 -16.12 14.20 26.56
C MET A 138 -16.21 15.61 27.12
N THR A 139 -15.53 15.83 28.24
CA THR A 139 -15.43 17.14 28.88
C THR A 139 -13.97 17.54 29.00
N ASP A 140 -13.60 18.65 28.37
CA ASP A 140 -12.26 19.23 28.46
C ASP A 140 -11.96 19.66 29.91
N THR A 141 -10.73 19.46 30.35
CA THR A 141 -10.30 19.76 31.72
C THR A 141 -8.85 20.22 31.78
N VAL A 142 -8.37 20.50 33.00
CA VAL A 142 -6.97 20.86 33.26
C VAL A 142 -6.16 19.60 33.62
N PRO A 143 -4.84 19.57 33.33
CA PRO A 143 -4.01 18.37 33.50
C PRO A 143 -3.55 18.13 34.95
N LYS A 144 -4.46 18.27 35.92
CA LYS A 144 -4.12 18.21 37.37
C LYS A 144 -3.51 16.87 37.79
N ASP A 145 -3.99 15.78 37.22
CA ASP A 145 -3.61 14.41 37.60
C ASP A 145 -2.83 13.67 36.51
N VAL A 146 -2.27 14.38 35.53
CA VAL A 146 -1.53 13.77 34.40
C VAL A 146 -0.34 12.93 34.88
N GLY A 147 0.32 13.32 35.98
CA GLY A 147 1.40 12.57 36.60
C GLY A 147 0.98 11.20 37.15
N ARG A 148 -0.32 10.96 37.35
CA ARG A 148 -0.89 9.66 37.76
C ARG A 148 -1.33 8.81 36.58
N ALA A 149 -1.35 9.38 35.38
CA ALA A 149 -1.80 8.70 34.18
C ALA A 149 -0.74 7.75 33.64
N ILE A 150 -1.17 6.54 33.28
CA ILE A 150 -0.33 5.55 32.62
C ILE A 150 -0.41 5.74 31.10
N VAL A 151 0.70 5.48 30.41
CA VAL A 151 0.73 5.52 28.94
C VAL A 151 -0.13 4.38 28.39
N HIS A 152 -1.13 4.73 27.58
CA HIS A 152 -1.98 3.78 26.86
C HIS A 152 -1.42 3.50 25.45
N THR A 153 -0.97 4.56 24.76
CA THR A 153 -0.41 4.47 23.40
C THR A 153 0.73 5.47 23.25
N SER A 154 1.83 5.04 22.64
CA SER A 154 2.92 5.92 22.15
C SER A 154 2.96 5.89 20.63
N PHE A 155 3.08 7.05 20.01
CA PHE A 155 3.18 7.18 18.55
C PHE A 155 4.63 7.48 18.12
N ALA A 156 4.96 7.21 16.86
CA ALA A 156 6.33 7.40 16.35
C ALA A 156 6.79 8.88 16.34
N ASN A 157 5.86 9.84 16.39
CA ASN A 157 6.16 11.26 16.57
C ASN A 157 6.25 11.69 18.05
N GLN A 158 6.44 10.73 18.97
CA GLN A 158 6.59 10.95 20.42
C GLN A 158 5.34 11.50 21.14
N LEU A 159 4.22 11.71 20.43
CA LEU A 159 2.94 11.92 21.09
C LEU A 159 2.55 10.67 21.88
N THR A 160 1.93 10.88 23.04
CA THR A 160 1.40 9.79 23.86
C THR A 160 -0.03 10.08 24.27
N ILE A 161 -0.86 9.03 24.27
CA ILE A 161 -2.14 9.04 24.96
C ILE A 161 -1.92 8.39 26.32
N ARG A 162 -2.32 9.10 27.37
CA ARG A 162 -2.27 8.59 28.75
C ARG A 162 -3.67 8.51 29.31
N THR A 163 -3.92 7.51 30.13
CA THR A 163 -5.22 7.33 30.80
C THR A 163 -5.05 7.25 32.29
N TRP A 164 -6.01 7.80 33.01
CA TRP A 164 -6.09 7.68 34.46
C TRP A 164 -7.53 7.45 34.87
N LYS A 165 -7.74 6.70 35.94
CA LYS A 165 -9.06 6.54 36.54
C LYS A 165 -9.00 7.09 37.96
N ASN A 166 -9.87 8.04 38.26
CA ASN A 166 -9.90 8.62 39.60
C ASN A 166 -10.56 7.65 40.60
N ARG A 167 -10.55 8.01 41.89
CA ARG A 167 -11.18 7.25 42.99
C ARG A 167 -12.68 7.00 42.84
N PHE A 168 -13.35 7.77 41.98
CA PHE A 168 -14.78 7.63 41.68
C PHE A 168 -15.01 6.87 40.36
N GLY A 169 -13.98 6.25 39.78
CA GLY A 169 -14.11 5.47 38.56
C GLY A 169 -14.29 6.28 37.27
N VAL A 170 -14.13 7.61 37.32
CA VAL A 170 -14.19 8.47 36.13
C VAL A 170 -12.92 8.29 35.32
N ASP A 171 -13.08 8.04 34.02
CA ASP A 171 -11.97 7.82 33.09
C ASP A 171 -11.49 9.17 32.52
N PHE A 172 -10.23 9.49 32.77
CA PHE A 172 -9.50 10.64 32.25
C PHE A 172 -8.59 10.20 31.11
N VAL A 173 -8.43 11.09 30.14
CA VAL A 173 -7.53 10.94 29.00
C VAL A 173 -6.69 12.20 28.84
N TYR A 174 -5.41 11.99 28.55
CA TYR A 174 -4.44 13.05 28.30
C TYR A 174 -3.72 12.78 26.99
N VAL A 175 -3.38 13.83 26.25
CA VAL A 175 -2.43 13.77 25.14
C VAL A 175 -1.20 14.56 25.56
N CYS A 176 -0.04 13.92 25.55
CA CYS A 176 1.25 14.53 25.88
C CYS A 176 2.20 14.47 24.68
N ASP A 177 3.15 15.39 24.63
CA ASP A 177 4.26 15.36 23.67
C ASP A 177 5.47 14.56 24.17
N GLY A 178 6.57 14.57 23.39
CA GLY A 178 7.81 13.87 23.70
C GLY A 178 8.51 14.36 24.98
N ASP A 179 8.26 15.62 25.38
CA ASP A 179 8.76 16.20 26.62
C ASP A 179 7.87 15.87 27.83
N ASN A 180 6.87 14.99 27.63
CA ASN A 180 5.80 14.69 28.58
C ASN A 180 4.95 15.91 28.98
N THR A 181 4.95 16.98 28.19
CA THR A 181 4.09 18.14 28.43
C THR A 181 2.67 17.81 27.98
N CYS A 182 1.70 18.05 28.86
CA CYS A 182 0.29 17.77 28.56
C CYS A 182 -0.27 18.82 27.60
N GLN A 183 -0.60 18.38 26.39
CA GLN A 183 -1.16 19.20 25.31
C GLN A 183 -2.70 19.19 25.31
N TYR A 184 -3.31 18.14 25.86
CA TYR A 184 -4.76 18.04 26.01
C TYR A 184 -5.13 17.20 27.23
N ALA A 185 -6.20 17.58 27.92
CA ALA A 185 -6.79 16.81 29.00
C ALA A 185 -8.31 16.80 28.88
N GLY A 186 -8.91 15.63 29.07
CA GLY A 186 -10.36 15.45 29.07
C GLY A 186 -10.78 14.27 29.95
N TYR A 187 -12.07 14.16 30.21
CA TYR A 187 -12.64 13.02 30.92
C TYR A 187 -14.04 12.69 30.41
N VAL A 188 -14.48 11.47 30.70
CA VAL A 188 -15.85 11.01 30.42
C VAL A 188 -16.49 10.42 31.67
N GLY A 189 -17.79 10.65 31.84
CA GLY A 189 -18.60 9.95 32.84
C GLY A 189 -18.77 8.46 32.52
N TRP A 190 -19.25 7.69 33.50
CA TRP A 190 -19.37 6.23 33.40
C TRP A 190 -20.17 5.75 32.18
N VAL A 191 -21.25 6.46 31.84
CA VAL A 191 -22.12 6.14 30.69
C VAL A 191 -21.34 6.10 29.37
N HIS A 192 -20.26 6.88 29.24
CA HIS A 192 -19.48 6.99 28.02
C HIS A 192 -18.09 6.34 28.11
N ALA A 193 -17.75 5.72 29.25
CA ALA A 193 -16.47 5.05 29.47
C ALA A 193 -16.16 3.97 28.42
N ALA A 194 -17.18 3.20 28.01
CA ALA A 194 -17.02 2.21 26.95
C ALA A 194 -16.68 2.85 25.59
N GLY A 195 -17.30 4.01 25.29
CA GLY A 195 -17.01 4.78 24.09
C GLY A 195 -15.56 5.29 24.06
N LEU A 196 -15.07 5.82 25.19
CA LEU A 196 -13.68 6.22 25.31
C LEU A 196 -12.72 5.05 25.04
N ARG A 197 -12.91 3.92 25.73
CA ARG A 197 -12.02 2.74 25.56
C ARG A 197 -11.98 2.25 24.12
N ARG A 198 -13.13 2.17 23.44
CA ARG A 198 -13.21 1.79 22.01
C ARG A 198 -12.44 2.77 21.13
N THR A 199 -12.60 4.07 21.35
CA THR A 199 -11.89 5.09 20.56
C THR A 199 -10.38 5.02 20.78
N LEU A 200 -9.91 4.79 22.02
CA LEU A 200 -8.48 4.66 22.30
C LEU A 200 -7.86 3.41 21.67
N LEU A 201 -8.59 2.28 21.67
CA LEU A 201 -8.18 1.07 20.96
C LEU A 201 -8.10 1.32 19.45
N ALA A 202 -9.13 1.94 18.86
CA ALA A 202 -9.15 2.26 17.43
C ALA A 202 -8.06 3.27 17.02
N LEU A 203 -7.70 4.20 17.91
CA LEU A 203 -6.55 5.10 17.72
C LEU A 203 -5.25 4.32 17.75
N ARG A 204 -5.08 3.40 18.71
CA ARG A 204 -3.90 2.54 18.76
C ARG A 204 -3.78 1.74 17.47
N GLU A 205 -4.82 1.03 17.04
CA GLU A 205 -4.81 0.19 15.85
C GLU A 205 -4.55 0.98 14.56
N ALA A 206 -5.13 2.17 14.41
CA ALA A 206 -4.95 3.00 13.21
C ALA A 206 -3.52 3.51 12.99
N TYR A 207 -2.71 3.59 14.06
CA TYR A 207 -1.35 4.14 14.04
C TYR A 207 -0.31 3.16 14.58
N THR A 208 -0.70 1.92 14.88
CA THR A 208 0.25 0.84 15.15
C THR A 208 0.76 0.37 13.81
N VAL A 209 2.08 0.37 13.64
CA VAL A 209 2.72 -0.31 12.52
C VAL A 209 2.28 -1.76 12.61
N ALA A 210 1.50 -2.24 11.64
CA ALA A 210 1.40 -3.67 11.40
C ALA A 210 2.82 -4.13 11.04
N CYS A 211 3.57 -4.55 12.04
CA CYS A 211 4.82 -5.26 11.82
C CYS A 211 4.41 -6.65 11.30
N PRO A 212 4.86 -7.06 10.10
CA PRO A 212 4.60 -8.40 9.58
C PRO A 212 5.19 -9.49 10.48
#